data_AF-A0A2V8BXC3-F1
#
_entry.id   AF-A0A2V8BXC3-F1
#
_cell.length_a   1.000
_cell.length_b   1.000
_cell.length_c   1.000
_cell.angle_alpha   90.00
_cell.angle_beta   90.00
_cell.angle_gamma   90.00
#
_symmetry.space_group_name_H-M   'P 1'
#
loop_
_entity.id
_entity.type
_entity.pdbx_description
1 polymer ?
#
loop_
_entity_poly.entity_id
_entity_poly.type
_entity_poly.pdbx_seq_one_letter_code
_entity_poly.pdbx_strand_id
1 'polypeptide(L)'
;MQVMKNVILAATAIALSVPVMAATEQASSIDPRIVEAVQILPDDLRAGATVVTYDETGARKVLRQGTNFIECQPRMADGFTRCYHKSLAPRRDLEAKLRAGKKTDEEIQQAVAAAVKAGTLPASAKGMMSYRGYDKRDRIQHLWVMSLPNATPEAVGVSTGSQREAALEGRGLPWMMLPGTPGAHIMIPINPPAKSSSITDQAADEITQATLPLPEDLRAGATVYKYDVKTGERIVLRKGTNSVECTPRGADGFTWCYNAVTAPRRDFTARLRAQGKSDKDIQEAVAAAVNDGTIKPTPFGTMSYRLYGKKDRIQLLWVLSVPGATPESIGVSDDSQRDEAIGGDGRPWLMLSGTPGAHIMIPINK
;
A
#
# COMPACT_ATOMS: atom_id res chain seq x y z
N MET A 1 7.72 -40.55 -94.54
CA MET A 1 8.19 -41.47 -93.47
C MET A 1 8.38 -40.61 -92.24
N GLN A 2 7.70 -40.76 -91.11
CA GLN A 2 7.25 -41.96 -90.41
C GLN A 2 6.15 -41.54 -89.42
N VAL A 3 5.14 -42.39 -89.25
CA VAL A 3 3.95 -42.23 -88.40
C VAL A 3 4.30 -42.43 -86.92
N MET A 4 3.63 -41.72 -85.98
CA MET A 4 3.11 -42.21 -84.67
C MET A 4 2.56 -41.02 -83.86
N LYS A 5 1.24 -40.90 -83.68
CA LYS A 5 0.32 -41.52 -82.69
C LYS A 5 0.10 -40.67 -81.42
N ASN A 6 -1.16 -40.27 -81.25
CA ASN A 6 -1.78 -39.52 -80.15
C ASN A 6 -1.45 -40.04 -78.74
N VAL A 7 -1.36 -39.13 -77.77
CA VAL A 7 -1.91 -39.30 -76.41
C VAL A 7 -2.37 -37.93 -75.88
N ILE A 8 -3.68 -37.76 -75.69
CA ILE A 8 -4.28 -36.61 -74.98
C ILE A 8 -4.50 -37.09 -73.53
N LEU A 9 -3.80 -36.49 -72.56
CA LEU A 9 -4.09 -36.66 -71.14
C LEU A 9 -5.15 -35.64 -70.71
N ALA A 10 -6.32 -36.13 -70.32
CA ALA A 10 -7.32 -35.37 -69.60
C ALA A 10 -6.94 -35.27 -68.11
N ALA A 11 -6.78 -34.06 -67.59
CA ALA A 11 -6.53 -33.80 -66.19
C ALA A 11 -7.87 -33.67 -65.44
N THR A 12 -8.17 -34.65 -64.59
CA THR A 12 -9.35 -34.66 -63.71
C THR A 12 -9.07 -33.84 -62.47
N ALA A 13 -9.73 -32.69 -62.31
CA ALA A 13 -9.67 -31.87 -61.09
C ALA A 13 -10.63 -32.44 -60.03
N ILE A 14 -10.07 -33.01 -58.96
CA ILE A 14 -10.83 -33.46 -57.77
C ILE A 14 -10.99 -32.24 -56.84
N ALA A 15 -12.19 -31.70 -56.76
CA ALA A 15 -12.56 -30.67 -55.78
C ALA A 15 -12.81 -31.33 -54.41
N LEU A 16 -11.87 -31.18 -53.48
CA LEU A 16 -12.04 -31.55 -52.08
C LEU A 16 -12.89 -30.48 -51.37
N SER A 17 -14.16 -30.77 -51.14
CA SER A 17 -15.06 -29.97 -50.30
C SER A 17 -14.71 -30.20 -48.82
N VAL A 18 -14.07 -29.23 -48.18
CA VAL A 18 -13.84 -29.19 -46.72
C VAL A 18 -15.09 -28.60 -46.05
N PRO A 19 -15.74 -29.29 -45.10
CA PRO A 19 -16.82 -28.68 -44.33
C PRO A 19 -16.23 -27.64 -43.38
N VAL A 20 -16.65 -26.38 -43.54
CA VAL A 20 -16.40 -25.31 -42.57
C VAL A 20 -17.20 -25.65 -41.32
N MET A 21 -16.54 -26.21 -40.30
CA MET A 21 -17.10 -26.21 -38.96
C MET A 21 -17.05 -24.78 -38.43
N ALA A 22 -18.22 -24.14 -38.36
CA ALA A 22 -18.40 -22.93 -37.58
C ALA A 22 -18.13 -23.29 -36.11
N ALA A 23 -16.95 -22.93 -35.61
CA ALA A 23 -16.69 -22.91 -34.19
C ALA A 23 -17.61 -21.84 -33.59
N THR A 24 -18.64 -22.27 -32.88
CA THR A 24 -19.38 -21.39 -31.98
C THR A 24 -18.42 -20.96 -30.88
N GLU A 25 -17.94 -19.72 -30.99
CA GLU A 25 -17.20 -19.04 -29.92
C GLU A 25 -18.16 -18.91 -28.73
N GLN A 26 -18.08 -19.87 -27.80
CA GLN A 26 -18.79 -19.81 -26.55
C GLN A 26 -18.09 -18.73 -25.73
N ALA A 27 -18.52 -17.48 -25.91
CA ALA A 27 -18.08 -16.37 -25.07
C ALA A 27 -18.44 -16.71 -23.62
N SER A 28 -17.45 -17.25 -22.89
CA SER A 28 -17.55 -17.47 -21.46
C SER A 28 -17.77 -16.11 -20.82
N SER A 29 -19.02 -15.79 -20.49
CA SER A 29 -19.33 -14.56 -19.77
C SER A 29 -18.64 -14.65 -18.41
N ILE A 30 -17.66 -13.79 -18.17
CA ILE A 30 -16.96 -13.71 -16.89
C ILE A 30 -18.01 -13.54 -15.78
N ASP A 31 -17.97 -14.40 -14.75
CA ASP A 31 -18.86 -14.29 -13.59
C ASP A 31 -18.78 -12.85 -13.03
N PRO A 32 -19.90 -12.10 -12.96
CA PRO A 32 -19.89 -10.69 -12.55
C PRO A 32 -19.32 -10.50 -11.13
N ARG A 33 -19.38 -11.53 -10.28
CA ARG A 33 -18.78 -11.52 -8.95
C ARG A 33 -17.26 -11.43 -8.99
N ILE A 34 -16.62 -11.95 -10.04
CA ILE A 34 -15.17 -11.82 -10.23
C ILE A 34 -14.81 -10.36 -10.48
N VAL A 35 -15.53 -9.70 -11.40
CA VAL A 35 -15.30 -8.29 -11.74
C VAL A 35 -15.53 -7.41 -10.51
N GLU A 36 -16.64 -7.63 -9.80
CA GLU A 36 -16.96 -6.93 -8.56
C GLU A 36 -15.88 -7.11 -7.48
N ALA A 37 -15.34 -8.33 -7.32
CA ALA A 37 -14.38 -8.65 -6.28
C ALA A 37 -13.05 -7.93 -6.47
N VAL A 38 -12.55 -7.84 -7.70
CA VAL A 38 -11.19 -7.35 -7.97
C VAL A 38 -11.09 -5.85 -8.26
N GLN A 39 -12.20 -5.17 -8.53
CA GLN A 39 -12.19 -3.74 -8.88
C GLN A 39 -11.54 -2.84 -7.79
N ILE A 40 -11.45 -3.32 -6.55
CA ILE A 40 -10.87 -2.57 -5.42
C ILE A 40 -9.34 -2.63 -5.37
N LEU A 41 -8.74 -3.50 -6.18
CA LEU A 41 -7.28 -3.66 -6.28
C LEU A 41 -6.67 -2.65 -7.26
N PRO A 42 -5.37 -2.34 -7.08
CA PRO A 42 -4.50 -1.87 -8.15
C PRO A 42 -4.63 -2.72 -9.41
N ASP A 43 -4.53 -2.09 -10.59
CA ASP A 43 -4.87 -2.70 -11.88
C ASP A 43 -4.03 -3.94 -12.19
N ASP A 44 -2.73 -3.88 -11.90
CA ASP A 44 -1.74 -4.96 -12.04
C ASP A 44 -2.06 -6.20 -11.18
N LEU A 45 -2.69 -6.00 -10.03
CA LEU A 45 -3.06 -7.10 -9.13
C LEU A 45 -4.37 -7.79 -9.53
N ARG A 46 -5.21 -7.17 -10.39
CA ARG A 46 -6.57 -7.67 -10.69
C ARG A 46 -6.59 -8.98 -11.44
N ALA A 47 -5.79 -9.13 -12.48
CA ALA A 47 -5.81 -10.31 -13.34
C ALA A 47 -5.34 -11.57 -12.58
N GLY A 48 -4.31 -11.41 -11.75
CA GLY A 48 -3.71 -12.51 -10.98
C GLY A 48 -4.43 -12.87 -9.68
N ALA A 49 -5.41 -12.09 -9.22
CA ALA A 49 -6.04 -12.34 -7.92
C ALA A 49 -6.91 -13.62 -7.92
N THR A 50 -6.78 -14.44 -6.88
CA THR A 50 -7.74 -15.53 -6.63
C THR A 50 -9.06 -14.91 -6.17
N VAL A 51 -10.20 -15.45 -6.62
CA VAL A 51 -11.52 -15.01 -6.15
C VAL A 51 -12.25 -16.19 -5.52
N VAL A 52 -12.67 -16.04 -4.27
CA VAL A 52 -13.36 -17.08 -3.50
C VAL A 52 -14.65 -16.54 -2.88
N THR A 53 -15.60 -17.45 -2.67
CA THR A 53 -16.79 -17.24 -1.85
C THR A 53 -16.95 -18.42 -0.90
N TYR A 54 -17.89 -18.33 0.02
CA TYR A 54 -18.28 -19.45 0.88
C TYR A 54 -19.75 -19.81 0.64
N ASP A 55 -20.10 -21.07 0.80
CA ASP A 55 -21.50 -21.49 0.83
C ASP A 55 -22.10 -21.42 2.25
N GLU A 56 -23.35 -21.85 2.38
CA GLU A 56 -24.12 -21.82 3.62
C GLU A 56 -23.49 -22.66 4.75
N THR A 57 -22.63 -23.62 4.42
CA THR A 57 -21.88 -24.42 5.40
C THR A 57 -20.54 -23.79 5.79
N GLY A 58 -20.19 -22.66 5.16
CA GLY A 58 -18.88 -22.03 5.28
C GLY A 58 -17.81 -22.78 4.48
N ALA A 59 -18.19 -23.66 3.56
CA ALA A 59 -17.24 -24.33 2.69
C ALA A 59 -16.80 -23.39 1.56
N ARG A 60 -15.48 -23.37 1.32
CA ARG A 60 -14.82 -22.51 0.35
C ARG A 60 -15.17 -22.92 -1.08
N LYS A 61 -15.57 -21.96 -1.90
CA LYS A 61 -15.81 -22.09 -3.34
C LYS A 61 -14.91 -21.13 -4.10
N VAL A 62 -14.08 -21.68 -4.98
CA VAL A 62 -13.18 -20.88 -5.84
C VAL A 62 -13.96 -20.47 -7.09
N LEU A 63 -14.17 -19.16 -7.27
CA LEU A 63 -14.78 -18.59 -8.48
C LEU A 63 -13.73 -18.38 -9.57
N ARG A 64 -12.50 -18.03 -9.17
CA ARG A 64 -11.36 -17.92 -10.06
C ARG A 64 -10.09 -18.31 -9.31
N GLN A 65 -9.32 -19.24 -9.87
CA GLN A 65 -7.97 -19.50 -9.39
C GLN A 65 -7.03 -18.41 -9.93
N GLY A 66 -6.35 -17.71 -9.03
CA GLY A 66 -5.37 -16.67 -9.37
C GLY A 66 -3.95 -17.20 -9.45
N THR A 67 -3.05 -16.33 -9.93
CA THR A 67 -1.61 -16.57 -10.10
C THR A 67 -0.74 -15.73 -9.16
N ASN A 68 -1.28 -14.67 -8.55
CA ASN A 68 -0.53 -13.78 -7.66
C ASN A 68 -0.79 -14.09 -6.16
N PHE A 69 -0.37 -13.16 -5.30
CA PHE A 69 -0.43 -13.28 -3.85
C PHE A 69 -1.74 -12.76 -3.22
N ILE A 70 -2.70 -12.29 -4.03
CA ILE A 70 -3.96 -11.72 -3.56
C ILE A 70 -5.12 -12.72 -3.68
N GLU A 71 -6.00 -12.68 -2.69
CA GLU A 71 -7.28 -13.37 -2.66
C GLU A 71 -8.40 -12.38 -2.35
N CYS A 72 -9.44 -12.37 -3.19
CA CYS A 72 -10.60 -11.51 -3.08
C CYS A 72 -11.87 -12.28 -2.78
N GLN A 73 -12.77 -11.61 -2.08
CA GLN A 73 -14.13 -12.04 -1.82
C GLN A 73 -15.08 -11.01 -2.45
N PRO A 74 -16.09 -11.45 -3.23
CA PRO A 74 -17.16 -10.58 -3.72
C PRO A 74 -17.91 -9.89 -2.56
N ARG A 75 -18.87 -9.02 -2.89
CA ARG A 75 -19.63 -8.32 -1.87
C ARG A 75 -20.28 -9.30 -0.88
N MET A 76 -19.94 -9.15 0.39
CA MET A 76 -20.47 -9.95 1.48
C MET A 76 -21.81 -9.38 2.00
N ALA A 77 -22.48 -10.10 2.92
CA ALA A 77 -23.75 -9.68 3.51
C ALA A 77 -23.68 -8.33 4.24
N ASP A 78 -22.51 -7.93 4.72
CA ASP A 78 -22.27 -6.61 5.32
C ASP A 78 -22.03 -5.49 4.29
N GLY A 79 -22.15 -5.80 3.00
CA GLY A 79 -22.04 -4.89 1.87
C GLY A 79 -20.61 -4.57 1.42
N PHE A 80 -19.59 -5.16 2.05
CA PHE A 80 -18.20 -4.90 1.69
C PHE A 80 -17.63 -5.97 0.75
N THR A 81 -16.84 -5.52 -0.20
CA THR A 81 -15.90 -6.35 -0.98
C THR A 81 -14.54 -6.29 -0.30
N ARG A 82 -13.81 -7.41 -0.27
CA ARG A 82 -12.52 -7.48 0.43
C ARG A 82 -11.50 -8.26 -0.37
N CYS A 83 -10.27 -7.77 -0.38
CA CYS A 83 -9.12 -8.53 -0.83
C CYS A 83 -8.03 -8.52 0.22
N TYR A 84 -7.32 -9.63 0.31
CA TYR A 84 -6.29 -9.91 1.30
C TYR A 84 -5.12 -10.59 0.62
N HIS A 85 -3.99 -10.63 1.31
CA HIS A 85 -2.96 -11.59 0.95
C HIS A 85 -3.43 -13.03 1.22
N LYS A 86 -3.10 -13.95 0.31
CA LYS A 86 -3.54 -15.36 0.34
C LYS A 86 -3.11 -16.13 1.60
N SER A 87 -2.08 -15.67 2.32
CA SER A 87 -1.70 -16.26 3.62
C SER A 87 -2.79 -16.15 4.68
N LEU A 88 -3.77 -15.25 4.51
CA LEU A 88 -4.94 -15.15 5.38
C LEU A 88 -6.06 -16.14 5.04
N ALA A 89 -5.96 -16.88 3.93
CA ALA A 89 -6.98 -17.84 3.50
C ALA A 89 -7.37 -18.85 4.59
N PRO A 90 -6.43 -19.53 5.31
CA PRO A 90 -6.81 -20.48 6.37
C PRO A 90 -7.62 -19.83 7.50
N ARG A 91 -7.32 -18.56 7.82
CA ARG A 91 -8.07 -17.79 8.82
C ARG A 91 -9.48 -17.50 8.34
N ARG A 92 -9.62 -17.05 7.08
CA ARG A 92 -10.91 -16.75 6.47
C ARG A 92 -11.79 -17.98 6.37
N ASP A 93 -11.21 -19.12 6.00
CA ASP A 93 -11.91 -20.40 5.92
C ASP A 93 -12.42 -20.86 7.30
N LEU A 94 -11.61 -20.71 8.36
CA LEU A 94 -12.05 -20.98 9.73
C LEU A 94 -13.20 -20.06 10.14
N GLU A 95 -13.06 -18.75 9.93
CA GLU A 95 -14.11 -17.79 10.29
C GLU A 95 -15.41 -18.02 9.51
N ALA A 96 -15.33 -18.38 8.22
CA ALA A 96 -16.51 -18.70 7.42
C ALA A 96 -17.27 -19.92 7.97
N LYS A 97 -16.56 -20.99 8.32
CA LYS A 97 -17.14 -22.18 8.97
C LYS A 97 -17.81 -21.85 10.30
N LEU A 98 -17.16 -21.04 11.14
CA LEU A 98 -17.71 -20.64 12.43
C LEU A 98 -18.95 -19.73 12.27
N ARG A 99 -18.94 -18.80 11.31
CA ARG A 99 -20.11 -17.96 10.98
C ARG A 99 -21.28 -18.79 10.46
N ALA A 100 -21.02 -19.77 9.59
CA ALA A 100 -22.04 -20.72 9.14
C ALA A 100 -22.65 -21.52 10.30
N GLY A 101 -21.83 -21.85 11.30
CA GLY A 101 -22.26 -22.42 12.58
C GLY A 101 -22.93 -21.42 13.55
N LYS A 102 -23.24 -20.20 13.11
CA LYS A 102 -23.89 -19.12 13.89
C LYS A 102 -23.15 -18.73 15.17
N LYS A 103 -21.82 -18.85 15.17
CA LYS A 103 -20.97 -18.35 16.26
C LYS A 103 -20.98 -16.82 16.32
N THR A 104 -20.92 -16.25 17.53
CA THR A 104 -20.80 -14.80 17.71
C THR A 104 -19.41 -14.32 17.32
N ASP A 105 -19.24 -13.01 17.10
CA ASP A 105 -17.94 -12.44 16.79
C ASP A 105 -16.92 -12.70 17.92
N GLU A 106 -17.34 -12.65 19.19
CA GLU A 106 -16.48 -12.99 20.33
C GLU A 106 -16.03 -14.46 20.29
N GLU A 107 -16.95 -15.40 20.05
CA GLU A 107 -16.60 -16.83 19.92
C GLU A 107 -15.64 -17.08 18.75
N ILE A 108 -15.85 -16.38 17.63
CA ILE A 108 -14.96 -16.45 16.46
C ILE A 108 -13.57 -15.93 16.82
N GLN A 109 -13.45 -14.77 17.48
CA GLN A 109 -12.15 -14.23 17.88
C GLN A 109 -11.43 -15.15 18.86
N GLN A 110 -12.15 -15.74 19.82
CA GLN A 110 -11.58 -16.72 20.76
C GLN A 110 -11.08 -17.98 20.04
N ALA A 111 -11.86 -18.52 19.11
CA ALA A 111 -11.46 -19.69 18.33
C ALA A 111 -10.24 -19.42 17.44
N VAL A 112 -10.19 -18.25 16.79
CA VAL A 112 -9.03 -17.81 16.01
C VAL A 112 -7.80 -17.64 16.91
N ALA A 113 -7.93 -17.00 18.08
CA ALA A 113 -6.83 -16.84 19.02
C ALA A 113 -6.32 -18.19 19.54
N ALA A 114 -7.22 -19.14 19.83
CA ALA A 114 -6.88 -20.49 20.23
C ALA A 114 -6.13 -21.25 19.11
N ALA A 115 -6.59 -21.13 17.85
CA ALA A 115 -5.94 -21.75 16.71
C ALA A 115 -4.54 -21.17 16.45
N VAL A 116 -4.35 -19.86 16.61
CA VAL A 116 -3.02 -19.23 16.54
C VAL A 116 -2.12 -19.72 17.68
N LYS A 117 -2.64 -19.76 18.92
CA LYS A 117 -1.89 -20.27 20.08
C LYS A 117 -1.49 -21.74 19.92
N ALA A 118 -2.35 -22.55 19.31
CA ALA A 118 -2.11 -23.96 19.02
C ALA A 118 -1.20 -24.18 17.79
N GLY A 119 -0.87 -23.13 17.03
CA GLY A 119 -0.06 -23.22 15.81
C GLY A 119 -0.79 -23.82 14.60
N THR A 120 -2.10 -24.08 14.69
CA THR A 120 -2.91 -24.56 13.58
C THR A 120 -3.32 -23.45 12.62
N LEU A 121 -3.21 -22.19 13.06
CA LEU A 121 -3.38 -21.00 12.24
C LEU A 121 -2.13 -20.11 12.32
N PRO A 122 -1.58 -19.62 11.19
CA PRO A 122 -0.46 -18.69 11.22
C PRO A 122 -0.81 -17.41 11.98
N ALA A 123 0.17 -16.88 12.73
CA ALA A 123 0.06 -15.56 13.32
C ALA A 123 -0.07 -14.48 12.22
N SER A 124 -0.72 -13.36 12.56
CA SER A 124 -0.83 -12.23 11.64
C SER A 124 0.56 -11.68 11.35
N ALA A 125 1.00 -11.73 10.08
CA ALA A 125 2.23 -11.09 9.68
C ALA A 125 2.13 -9.56 9.82
N LYS A 126 3.28 -8.94 10.06
CA LYS A 126 3.42 -7.48 10.09
C LYS A 126 3.51 -6.97 8.66
N GLY A 127 2.86 -5.84 8.38
CA GLY A 127 2.95 -5.19 7.09
C GLY A 127 1.98 -5.76 6.04
N MET A 128 0.97 -6.54 6.41
CA MET A 128 0.04 -7.07 5.43
C MET A 128 -0.98 -6.01 5.04
N MET A 129 -1.03 -5.68 3.76
CA MET A 129 -2.07 -4.84 3.19
C MET A 129 -3.34 -5.64 2.95
N SER A 130 -4.47 -5.01 3.22
CA SER A 130 -5.79 -5.48 2.82
C SER A 130 -6.57 -4.35 2.17
N TYR A 131 -7.46 -4.73 1.27
CA TYR A 131 -8.24 -3.84 0.43
C TYR A 131 -9.71 -4.03 0.76
N ARG A 132 -10.43 -2.92 0.91
CA ARG A 132 -11.86 -2.92 1.21
C ARG A 132 -12.59 -1.96 0.29
N GLY A 133 -13.67 -2.45 -0.30
CA GLY A 133 -14.63 -1.66 -1.07
C GLY A 133 -16.00 -1.63 -0.40
N TYR A 134 -16.69 -0.50 -0.51
CA TYR A 134 -18.09 -0.32 -0.12
C TYR A 134 -18.77 0.62 -1.12
N ASP A 135 -20.04 0.34 -1.44
CA ASP A 135 -20.77 1.03 -2.50
C ASP A 135 -21.55 2.26 -2.04
N LYS A 136 -21.85 2.37 -0.74
CA LYS A 136 -22.59 3.51 -0.16
C LYS A 136 -21.66 4.51 0.52
N ARG A 137 -22.15 5.76 0.65
CA ARG A 137 -21.38 6.88 1.21
C ARG A 137 -21.45 7.02 2.74
N ASP A 138 -22.25 6.19 3.42
CA ASP A 138 -22.37 6.20 4.88
C ASP A 138 -21.22 5.45 5.58
N ARG A 139 -20.33 4.83 4.80
CA ARG A 139 -19.05 4.24 5.24
C ARG A 139 -17.96 4.63 4.24
N ILE A 140 -16.70 4.45 4.63
CA ILE A 140 -15.55 4.71 3.78
C ILE A 140 -15.57 3.72 2.60
N GLN A 141 -15.71 4.26 1.38
CA GLN A 141 -15.92 3.46 0.17
C GLN A 141 -14.67 2.71 -0.27
N HIS A 142 -13.51 3.35 -0.21
CA HIS A 142 -12.24 2.77 -0.59
C HIS A 142 -11.27 2.89 0.58
N LEU A 143 -10.89 1.75 1.14
CA LEU A 143 -10.05 1.71 2.33
C LEU A 143 -9.00 0.62 2.16
N TRP A 144 -7.75 1.03 2.30
CA TRP A 144 -6.62 0.12 2.44
C TRP A 144 -6.26 0.05 3.92
N VAL A 145 -5.87 -1.13 4.40
CA VAL A 145 -5.54 -1.34 5.81
C VAL A 145 -4.24 -2.11 5.92
N MET A 146 -3.27 -1.49 6.59
CA MET A 146 -1.94 -2.05 6.82
C MET A 146 -1.85 -2.63 8.24
N SER A 147 -1.64 -3.93 8.38
CA SER A 147 -1.45 -4.55 9.70
C SER A 147 -0.10 -4.18 10.30
N LEU A 148 -0.09 -3.75 11.56
CA LEU A 148 1.14 -3.52 12.33
C LEU A 148 0.96 -4.05 13.76
N PRO A 149 0.82 -5.37 13.96
CA PRO A 149 0.53 -5.94 15.27
C PRO A 149 1.47 -5.42 16.36
N ASN A 150 0.89 -5.03 17.50
CA ASN A 150 1.53 -4.49 18.69
C ASN A 150 2.29 -3.15 18.50
N ALA A 151 2.17 -2.51 17.34
CA ALA A 151 2.81 -1.21 17.12
C ALA A 151 2.07 -0.08 17.87
N THR A 152 2.84 0.89 18.36
CA THR A 152 2.31 2.11 19.01
C THR A 152 2.43 3.32 18.06
N PRO A 153 1.63 4.37 18.25
CA PRO A 153 1.73 5.57 17.42
C PRO A 153 3.09 6.27 17.57
N GLU A 154 3.78 6.15 18.70
CA GLU A 154 5.12 6.72 18.89
C GLU A 154 6.15 6.00 18.01
N ALA A 155 6.10 4.66 17.98
CA ALA A 155 7.01 3.82 17.21
C ALA A 155 6.81 3.98 15.70
N VAL A 156 5.57 4.19 15.26
CA VAL A 156 5.21 4.35 13.84
C VAL A 156 5.30 5.81 13.42
N GLY A 157 4.92 6.75 14.30
CA GLY A 157 4.82 8.18 14.01
C GLY A 157 3.55 8.55 13.25
N VAL A 158 2.41 7.91 13.57
CA VAL A 158 1.10 8.10 12.91
C VAL A 158 0.05 8.54 13.93
N SER A 159 -0.85 9.44 13.52
CA SER A 159 -1.97 9.92 14.34
C SER A 159 -2.91 8.78 14.76
N THR A 160 -3.45 8.86 15.96
CA THR A 160 -4.59 8.01 16.42
C THR A 160 -5.93 8.73 16.28
N GLY A 161 -5.93 10.01 15.89
CA GLY A 161 -7.12 10.80 15.63
C GLY A 161 -7.92 10.21 14.47
N SER A 162 -9.15 9.77 14.75
CA SER A 162 -10.02 9.20 13.73
C SER A 162 -10.22 10.16 12.56
N GLN A 163 -9.96 9.67 11.35
CA GLN A 163 -10.21 10.41 10.10
C GLN A 163 -11.48 9.95 9.41
N ARG A 164 -12.40 9.28 10.13
CA ARG A 164 -13.63 8.72 9.55
C ARG A 164 -14.45 9.78 8.82
N GLU A 165 -14.82 10.86 9.49
CA GLU A 165 -15.68 11.89 8.90
C GLU A 165 -14.99 12.58 7.71
N ALA A 166 -13.73 12.94 7.86
CA ALA A 166 -12.92 13.49 6.76
C ALA A 166 -12.85 12.52 5.56
N ALA A 167 -12.71 11.21 5.81
CA ALA A 167 -12.69 10.18 4.76
C ALA A 167 -14.04 10.03 4.04
N LEU A 168 -15.18 10.16 4.74
CA LEU A 168 -16.52 10.17 4.10
C LEU A 168 -16.70 11.37 3.16
N GLU A 169 -16.00 12.47 3.45
CA GLU A 169 -15.96 13.67 2.63
C GLU A 169 -14.84 13.66 1.58
N GLY A 170 -14.10 12.55 1.45
CA GLY A 170 -13.02 12.41 0.48
C GLY A 170 -11.75 13.20 0.81
N ARG A 171 -11.53 13.53 2.09
CA ARG A 171 -10.40 14.29 2.61
C ARG A 171 -9.68 13.54 3.74
N GLY A 172 -9.84 12.22 3.79
CA GLY A 172 -9.28 11.38 4.85
C GLY A 172 -7.76 11.36 4.81
N LEU A 173 -7.14 11.30 5.98
CA LEU A 173 -5.72 11.02 6.15
C LEU A 173 -5.54 9.63 6.76
N PRO A 174 -4.37 8.98 6.62
CA PRO A 174 -4.12 7.74 7.33
C PRO A 174 -4.10 7.92 8.86
N TRP A 175 -4.64 6.95 9.61
CA TRP A 175 -4.59 6.95 11.09
C TRP A 175 -4.44 5.54 11.64
N MET A 176 -3.93 5.43 12.86
CA MET A 176 -3.75 4.16 13.56
C MET A 176 -4.99 3.82 14.40
N MET A 177 -5.39 2.54 14.35
CA MET A 177 -6.39 1.95 15.22
C MET A 177 -5.80 0.85 16.09
N LEU A 178 -6.38 0.67 17.27
CA LEU A 178 -6.03 -0.35 18.26
C LEU A 178 -4.53 -0.38 18.63
N PRO A 179 -3.91 0.78 18.91
CA PRO A 179 -2.47 0.87 19.16
C PRO A 179 -2.04 -0.02 20.33
N GLY A 180 -0.86 -0.63 20.21
CA GLY A 180 -0.28 -1.51 21.23
C GLY A 180 -0.94 -2.89 21.37
N THR A 181 -1.96 -3.20 20.57
CA THR A 181 -2.64 -4.50 20.59
C THR A 181 -2.20 -5.38 19.42
N PRO A 182 -2.44 -6.71 19.44
CA PRO A 182 -2.21 -7.58 18.28
C PRO A 182 -3.00 -7.17 17.04
N GLY A 183 -4.08 -6.40 17.22
CA GLY A 183 -4.92 -5.86 16.16
C GLY A 183 -4.50 -4.48 15.66
N ALA A 184 -3.37 -3.92 16.10
CA ALA A 184 -2.91 -2.60 15.65
C ALA A 184 -2.77 -2.53 14.12
N HIS A 185 -3.33 -1.50 13.50
CA HIS A 185 -3.30 -1.30 12.05
C HIS A 185 -3.41 0.18 11.67
N ILE A 186 -2.91 0.53 10.47
CA ILE A 186 -3.12 1.84 9.85
C ILE A 186 -4.27 1.74 8.87
N MET A 187 -5.28 2.59 9.04
CA MET A 187 -6.36 2.81 8.11
C MET A 187 -5.89 3.86 7.09
N ILE A 188 -5.98 3.54 5.79
CA ILE A 188 -5.54 4.40 4.69
C ILE A 188 -6.75 4.60 3.76
N PRO A 189 -7.55 5.66 3.97
CA PRO A 189 -8.60 6.02 3.02
C PRO A 189 -8.00 6.35 1.66
N ILE A 190 -8.61 5.81 0.61
CA ILE A 190 -8.31 6.23 -0.76
C ILE A 190 -9.35 7.26 -1.14
N ASN A 191 -8.95 8.54 -1.04
CA ASN A 191 -9.81 9.66 -1.40
C ASN A 191 -10.15 9.60 -2.90
N PRO A 192 -11.35 10.05 -3.30
CA PRO A 192 -11.70 10.17 -4.70
C PRO A 192 -10.73 11.13 -5.43
N PRO A 193 -10.65 11.04 -6.78
CA PRO A 193 -9.81 11.94 -7.57
C PRO A 193 -10.05 13.41 -7.21
N ALA A 194 -8.99 14.14 -6.87
CA ALA A 194 -9.07 15.55 -6.51
C ALA A 194 -9.20 16.42 -7.76
N LYS A 195 -10.34 17.11 -7.92
CA LYS A 195 -10.55 18.05 -9.05
C LYS A 195 -9.64 19.28 -8.99
N SER A 196 -9.29 19.69 -7.77
CA SER A 196 -8.41 20.82 -7.50
C SER A 196 -7.69 20.57 -6.18
N SER A 197 -6.39 20.86 -6.13
CA SER A 197 -5.60 20.71 -4.91
C SER A 197 -5.87 21.83 -3.91
N SER A 198 -6.11 21.46 -2.66
CA SER A 198 -6.16 22.37 -1.50
C SER A 198 -4.82 22.48 -0.76
N ILE A 199 -3.78 21.79 -1.25
CA ILE A 199 -2.47 21.70 -0.59
C ILE A 199 -1.69 23.00 -0.81
N THR A 200 -1.16 23.55 0.29
CA THR A 200 -0.25 24.69 0.30
C THR A 200 0.97 24.37 1.15
N ASP A 201 2.12 24.92 0.75
CA ASP A 201 3.37 24.91 1.52
C ASP A 201 3.72 26.30 2.09
N GLN A 202 2.80 27.26 1.99
CA GLN A 202 2.96 28.62 2.51
C GLN A 202 2.38 28.72 3.92
N ALA A 203 3.10 29.40 4.81
CA ALA A 203 2.65 29.73 6.17
C ALA A 203 3.28 31.04 6.63
N ALA A 204 2.78 31.58 7.75
CA ALA A 204 3.24 32.85 8.32
C ALA A 204 4.71 32.82 8.79
N ASP A 205 5.19 31.65 9.22
CA ASP A 205 6.53 31.44 9.76
C ASP A 205 7.08 30.04 9.43
N GLU A 206 8.40 29.87 9.57
CA GLU A 206 9.09 28.63 9.20
C GLU A 206 8.71 27.41 10.06
N ILE A 207 8.27 27.62 11.31
CA ILE A 207 7.86 26.53 12.22
C ILE A 207 6.48 26.02 11.81
N THR A 208 5.54 26.92 11.56
CA THR A 208 4.21 26.55 11.06
C THR A 208 4.34 25.86 9.70
N GLN A 209 5.16 26.42 8.80
CA GLN A 209 5.46 25.86 7.48
C GLN A 209 5.97 24.42 7.58
N ALA A 210 6.95 24.17 8.47
CA ALA A 210 7.58 22.85 8.63
C ALA A 210 6.58 21.75 9.03
N THR A 211 5.47 22.10 9.70
CA THR A 211 4.51 21.12 10.22
C THR A 211 3.28 20.91 9.34
N LEU A 212 3.12 21.66 8.25
CA LEU A 212 2.03 21.48 7.28
C LEU A 212 1.89 20.05 6.68
N PRO A 213 2.96 19.24 6.51
CA PRO A 213 2.81 17.87 6.04
C PRO A 213 2.02 16.95 7.00
N LEU A 214 1.91 17.34 8.27
CA LEU A 214 1.37 16.48 9.33
C LEU A 214 -0.16 16.58 9.45
N PRO A 215 -0.80 15.50 9.96
CA PRO A 215 -2.09 15.57 10.64
C PRO A 215 -2.10 16.66 11.71
N GLU A 216 -3.25 17.31 11.87
CA GLU A 216 -3.40 18.46 12.76
C GLU A 216 -2.96 18.17 14.21
N ASP A 217 -3.33 17.02 14.75
CA ASP A 217 -3.02 16.56 16.10
C ASP A 217 -1.52 16.30 16.33
N LEU A 218 -0.75 16.04 15.28
CA LEU A 218 0.71 15.86 15.40
C LEU A 218 1.49 17.17 15.32
N ARG A 219 0.89 18.28 14.83
CA ARG A 219 1.62 19.53 14.53
C ARG A 219 2.19 20.20 15.77
N ALA A 220 1.39 20.34 16.82
CA ALA A 220 1.81 21.05 18.03
C ALA A 220 2.94 20.30 18.77
N GLY A 221 2.89 18.97 18.77
CA GLY A 221 3.89 18.13 19.43
C GLY A 221 5.16 17.88 18.62
N ALA A 222 5.22 18.23 17.33
CA ALA A 222 6.39 17.95 16.50
C ALA A 222 7.59 18.84 16.87
N THR A 223 8.77 18.24 16.97
CA THR A 223 10.02 19.01 17.05
C THR A 223 10.29 19.64 15.69
N VAL A 224 10.71 20.91 15.65
CA VAL A 224 11.14 21.58 14.42
C VAL A 224 12.60 21.96 14.54
N TYR A 225 13.39 21.58 13.55
CA TYR A 225 14.83 21.83 13.55
C TYR A 225 15.34 22.06 12.13
N LYS A 226 16.52 22.67 12.02
CA LYS A 226 17.32 22.72 10.80
C LYS A 226 18.76 22.32 11.10
N TYR A 227 19.54 22.03 10.07
CA TYR A 227 20.97 21.79 10.24
C TYR A 227 21.75 23.06 9.96
N ASP A 228 22.77 23.33 10.78
CA ASP A 228 23.79 24.31 10.48
C ASP A 228 24.56 23.87 9.22
N VAL A 229 24.65 24.73 8.21
CA VAL A 229 25.23 24.35 6.91
C VAL A 229 26.73 24.13 6.94
N LYS A 230 27.44 24.66 7.95
CA LYS A 230 28.90 24.55 8.08
C LYS A 230 29.33 23.34 8.90
N THR A 231 28.54 23.00 9.91
CA THR A 231 28.87 21.94 10.88
C THR A 231 28.00 20.70 10.74
N GLY A 232 26.79 20.83 10.20
CA GLY A 232 25.78 19.77 10.16
C GLY A 232 25.11 19.51 11.51
N GLU A 233 25.37 20.35 12.51
CA GLU A 233 24.75 20.24 13.83
C GLU A 233 23.30 20.75 13.83
N ARG A 234 22.49 20.23 14.74
CA ARG A 234 21.08 20.63 14.85
C ARG A 234 20.94 22.02 15.46
N ILE A 235 20.16 22.86 14.79
CA ILE A 235 19.58 24.09 15.33
C ILE A 235 18.09 23.82 15.60
N VAL A 236 17.72 23.67 16.87
CA VAL A 236 16.33 23.44 17.27
C VAL A 236 15.56 24.76 17.23
N LEU A 237 14.56 24.83 16.37
CA LEU A 237 13.66 25.99 16.23
C LEU A 237 12.48 25.89 17.21
N ARG A 238 12.00 24.67 17.44
CA ARG A 238 10.99 24.36 18.44
C ARG A 238 11.19 22.97 18.99
N LYS A 239 11.31 22.83 20.31
CA LYS A 239 11.30 21.52 20.95
C LYS A 239 9.86 20.98 21.00
N GLY A 240 9.67 19.76 20.51
CA GLY A 240 8.38 19.06 20.53
C GLY A 240 8.25 18.07 21.69
N THR A 241 7.08 17.45 21.77
CA THR A 241 6.66 16.47 22.78
C THR A 241 6.26 15.11 22.22
N ASN A 242 6.10 14.98 20.89
CA ASN A 242 5.77 13.71 20.23
C ASN A 242 6.97 13.11 19.47
N SER A 243 6.75 11.97 18.82
CA SER A 243 7.80 11.22 18.11
C SER A 243 8.11 11.73 16.70
N VAL A 244 7.61 12.90 16.29
CA VAL A 244 7.80 13.44 14.94
C VAL A 244 8.72 14.65 14.99
N GLU A 245 9.65 14.71 14.04
CA GLU A 245 10.55 15.85 13.86
C GLU A 245 10.47 16.36 12.42
N CYS A 246 10.33 17.67 12.25
CA CYS A 246 10.17 18.33 10.97
C CYS A 246 11.32 19.28 10.67
N THR A 247 11.62 19.41 9.38
CA THR A 247 12.55 20.39 8.83
C THR A 247 11.78 21.38 7.96
N PRO A 248 12.06 22.69 8.04
CA PRO A 248 11.48 23.67 7.13
C PRO A 248 11.76 23.36 5.66
N ARG A 249 11.04 24.00 4.75
CA ARG A 249 11.21 23.87 3.30
C ARG A 249 12.69 24.05 2.90
N GLY A 250 13.25 23.00 2.31
CA GLY A 250 14.60 22.99 1.76
C GLY A 250 14.72 23.77 0.46
N ALA A 251 15.96 23.94 -0.01
CA ALA A 251 16.24 24.57 -1.31
C ALA A 251 15.66 23.78 -2.51
N ASP A 252 15.43 22.48 -2.33
CA ASP A 252 14.74 21.60 -3.28
C ASP A 252 13.22 21.82 -3.33
N GLY A 253 12.70 22.68 -2.45
CA GLY A 253 11.30 23.03 -2.29
C GLY A 253 10.50 22.04 -1.46
N PHE A 254 11.12 20.99 -0.89
CA PHE A 254 10.42 20.02 -0.07
C PHE A 254 10.47 20.36 1.42
N THR A 255 9.37 20.08 2.10
CA THR A 255 9.31 20.05 3.56
C THR A 255 9.16 18.60 3.99
N TRP A 256 9.95 18.19 4.97
CA TRP A 256 9.97 16.81 5.45
C TRP A 256 9.78 16.74 6.96
N CYS A 257 8.96 15.79 7.37
CA CYS A 257 8.87 15.32 8.74
C CYS A 257 9.13 13.82 8.81
N TYR A 258 9.83 13.39 9.85
CA TYR A 258 10.23 12.01 10.05
C TYR A 258 9.93 11.57 11.47
N ASN A 259 9.80 10.26 11.68
CA ASN A 259 9.88 9.73 13.03
C ASN A 259 11.27 10.03 13.65
N ALA A 260 11.30 10.40 14.94
CA ALA A 260 12.50 10.73 15.69
C ALA A 260 13.47 9.53 15.80
N VAL A 261 12.99 8.29 15.70
CA VAL A 261 13.85 7.09 15.76
C VAL A 261 14.90 7.05 14.64
N THR A 262 14.66 7.73 13.51
CA THR A 262 15.61 7.82 12.40
C THR A 262 16.52 9.06 12.47
N ALA A 263 16.44 9.85 13.54
CA ALA A 263 17.28 11.03 13.79
C ALA A 263 18.79 10.74 13.71
N PRO A 264 19.34 9.68 14.34
CA PRO A 264 20.79 9.45 14.31
C PRO A 264 21.36 9.33 12.89
N ARG A 265 20.62 8.67 12.00
CA ARG A 265 21.00 8.53 10.59
C ARG A 265 21.02 9.88 9.87
N ARG A 266 19.99 10.71 10.09
CA ARG A 266 19.90 12.05 9.47
C ARG A 266 20.99 12.98 10.00
N ASP A 267 21.26 12.96 11.30
CA ASP A 267 22.25 13.82 11.93
C ASP A 267 23.67 13.44 11.48
N PHE A 268 23.96 12.14 11.41
CA PHE A 268 25.19 11.65 10.84
C PHE A 268 25.36 12.08 9.37
N THR A 269 24.30 11.91 8.56
CA THR A 269 24.29 12.34 7.16
C THR A 269 24.51 13.84 7.01
N ALA A 270 23.89 14.67 7.87
CA ALA A 270 24.04 16.11 7.84
C ALA A 270 25.48 16.57 8.15
N ARG A 271 26.13 15.97 9.15
CA ARG A 271 27.56 16.21 9.44
C ARG A 271 28.46 15.86 8.26
N LEU A 272 28.23 14.71 7.61
CA LEU A 272 29.01 14.31 6.44
C LEU A 272 28.80 15.26 5.25
N ARG A 273 27.57 15.74 5.04
CA ARG A 273 27.28 16.77 4.01
C ARG A 273 27.98 18.09 4.30
N ALA A 274 27.98 18.53 5.56
CA ALA A 274 28.68 19.75 5.98
C ALA A 274 30.21 19.65 5.79
N GLN A 275 30.76 18.44 5.84
CA GLN A 275 32.16 18.15 5.49
C GLN A 275 32.44 18.11 3.98
N GLY A 276 31.43 18.33 3.13
CA GLY A 276 31.58 18.31 1.67
C GLY A 276 31.74 16.92 1.05
N LYS A 277 31.35 15.85 1.76
CA LYS A 277 31.39 14.49 1.21
C LYS A 277 30.38 14.31 0.08
N SER A 278 30.73 13.49 -0.91
CA SER A 278 29.83 13.15 -2.01
C SER A 278 28.69 12.25 -1.54
N ASP A 279 27.58 12.19 -2.29
CA ASP A 279 26.45 11.30 -1.96
C ASP A 279 26.87 9.83 -1.89
N LYS A 280 27.82 9.41 -2.74
CA LYS A 280 28.38 8.06 -2.72
C LYS A 280 29.13 7.79 -1.40
N ASP A 281 30.03 8.69 -1.01
CA ASP A 281 30.80 8.55 0.24
C ASP A 281 29.87 8.57 1.47
N ILE A 282 28.82 9.38 1.42
CA ILE A 282 27.79 9.42 2.47
C ILE A 282 27.06 8.08 2.56
N GLN A 283 26.63 7.51 1.44
CA GLN A 283 25.94 6.22 1.41
C GLN A 283 26.84 5.09 1.95
N GLU A 284 28.11 5.06 1.54
CA GLU A 284 29.10 4.09 2.03
C GLU A 284 29.35 4.24 3.53
N ALA A 285 29.53 5.47 4.03
CA ALA A 285 29.71 5.74 5.45
C ALA A 285 28.47 5.36 6.28
N VAL A 286 27.27 5.65 5.78
CA VAL A 286 26.01 5.25 6.43
C VAL A 286 25.88 3.72 6.44
N ALA A 287 26.22 3.04 5.34
CA ALA A 287 26.18 1.58 5.30
C ALA A 287 27.17 0.95 6.29
N ALA A 288 28.40 1.48 6.37
CA ALA A 288 29.39 1.04 7.34
C ALA A 288 28.89 1.24 8.78
N ALA A 289 28.35 2.42 9.10
CA ALA A 289 27.79 2.73 10.41
C ALA A 289 26.54 1.90 10.75
N VAL A 290 25.80 1.41 9.76
CA VAL A 290 24.71 0.44 10.00
C VAL A 290 25.26 -0.96 10.26
N ASN A 291 26.28 -1.38 9.50
CA ASN A 291 26.89 -2.70 9.63
C ASN A 291 27.64 -2.88 10.96
N ASP A 292 28.29 -1.82 11.46
CA ASP A 292 28.98 -1.84 12.76
C ASP A 292 28.05 -1.55 13.96
N GLY A 293 26.79 -1.21 13.71
CA GLY A 293 25.77 -0.98 14.74
C GLY A 293 25.73 0.43 15.32
N THR A 294 26.58 1.36 14.87
CA THR A 294 26.55 2.78 15.26
C THR A 294 25.21 3.44 14.94
N ILE A 295 24.62 3.09 13.79
CA ILE A 295 23.30 3.54 13.35
C ILE A 295 22.38 2.33 13.25
N LYS A 296 21.27 2.36 14.01
CA LYS A 296 20.26 1.32 13.91
C LYS A 296 19.54 1.37 12.56
N PRO A 297 19.22 0.22 11.94
CA PRO A 297 18.35 0.17 10.78
C PRO A 297 17.00 0.88 11.04
N THR A 298 16.40 1.40 9.97
CA THR A 298 15.07 2.01 10.07
C THR A 298 14.05 0.96 10.49
N PRO A 299 13.28 1.17 11.57
CA PRO A 299 12.27 0.21 11.98
C PRO A 299 11.16 0.08 10.92
N PHE A 300 10.73 -1.16 10.66
CA PHE A 300 9.58 -1.43 9.80
C PHE A 300 8.32 -0.75 10.36
N GLY A 301 7.60 -0.05 9.48
CA GLY A 301 6.37 0.66 9.80
C GLY A 301 6.59 2.09 10.27
N THR A 302 7.77 2.67 10.10
CA THR A 302 8.00 4.08 10.45
C THR A 302 7.52 5.02 9.35
N MET A 303 6.69 5.99 9.72
CA MET A 303 6.08 6.97 8.84
C MET A 303 6.97 8.22 8.69
N SER A 304 7.01 8.73 7.47
CA SER A 304 7.54 10.05 7.13
C SER A 304 6.50 10.82 6.33
N TYR A 305 6.59 12.14 6.35
CA TYR A 305 5.64 13.05 5.72
C TYR A 305 6.41 14.03 4.85
N ARG A 306 5.93 14.26 3.63
CA ARG A 306 6.56 15.16 2.67
C ARG A 306 5.52 16.08 2.05
N LEU A 307 5.85 17.35 1.98
CA LEU A 307 5.06 18.39 1.34
C LEU A 307 5.86 19.10 0.24
N TYR A 308 5.17 19.44 -0.84
CA TYR A 308 5.66 20.23 -1.95
C TYR A 308 4.54 21.15 -2.45
N GLY A 309 4.82 22.44 -2.58
CA GLY A 309 3.78 23.44 -2.89
C GLY A 309 3.28 23.41 -4.35
N LYS A 310 4.09 22.92 -5.29
CA LYS A 310 3.77 22.98 -6.73
C LYS A 310 3.16 21.67 -7.24
N LYS A 311 2.38 21.77 -8.31
CA LYS A 311 1.61 20.66 -8.90
C LYS A 311 2.39 19.78 -9.89
N ASP A 312 3.62 20.14 -10.23
CA ASP A 312 4.50 19.34 -11.11
C ASP A 312 5.09 18.10 -10.42
N ARG A 313 4.79 17.92 -9.12
CA ARG A 313 5.14 16.76 -8.32
C ARG A 313 4.00 16.44 -7.37
N ILE A 314 3.98 15.23 -6.80
CA ILE A 314 3.04 14.85 -5.76
C ILE A 314 3.17 15.84 -4.60
N GLN A 315 2.09 16.57 -4.28
CA GLN A 315 2.15 17.68 -3.33
C GLN A 315 2.19 17.22 -1.87
N LEU A 316 1.36 16.27 -1.47
CA LEU A 316 1.39 15.68 -0.12
C LEU A 316 1.56 14.18 -0.22
N LEU A 317 2.62 13.68 0.38
CA LEU A 317 3.01 12.28 0.32
C LEU A 317 3.39 11.81 1.71
N TRP A 318 2.80 10.71 2.14
CA TRP A 318 3.21 9.98 3.32
C TRP A 318 4.02 8.76 2.86
N VAL A 319 5.03 8.39 3.64
CA VAL A 319 5.97 7.32 3.29
C VAL A 319 6.11 6.37 4.46
N LEU A 320 5.66 5.13 4.27
CA LEU A 320 5.79 4.08 5.29
C LEU A 320 7.01 3.21 4.97
N SER A 321 8.03 3.28 5.81
CA SER A 321 9.25 2.47 5.63
C SER A 321 8.94 1.00 5.90
N VAL A 322 9.26 0.13 4.95
CA VAL A 322 9.05 -1.33 5.04
C VAL A 322 10.30 -2.09 4.59
N PRO A 323 11.46 -1.90 5.24
CA PRO A 323 12.73 -2.46 4.76
C PRO A 323 12.65 -3.96 4.46
N GLY A 324 13.15 -4.36 3.29
CA GLY A 324 13.15 -5.75 2.81
C GLY A 324 11.80 -6.27 2.30
N ALA A 325 10.73 -5.47 2.33
CA ALA A 325 9.42 -5.90 1.84
C ALA A 325 9.38 -6.04 0.31
N THR A 326 8.59 -7.00 -0.18
CA THR A 326 8.26 -7.22 -1.58
C THR A 326 6.73 -7.26 -1.75
N PRO A 327 6.19 -7.15 -2.98
CA PRO A 327 4.75 -7.29 -3.20
C PRO A 327 4.17 -8.57 -2.58
N GLU A 328 4.89 -9.69 -2.69
CA GLU A 328 4.50 -10.99 -2.13
C GLU A 328 4.52 -10.99 -0.60
N SER A 329 5.40 -10.24 0.05
CA SER A 329 5.52 -10.30 1.52
C SER A 329 4.53 -9.39 2.24
N ILE A 330 4.10 -8.30 1.61
CA ILE A 330 3.21 -7.29 2.21
C ILE A 330 1.89 -7.08 1.47
N GLY A 331 1.72 -7.67 0.29
CA GLY A 331 0.49 -7.57 -0.50
C GLY A 331 0.25 -6.19 -1.10
N VAL A 332 1.31 -5.46 -1.50
CA VAL A 332 1.24 -4.11 -2.08
C VAL A 332 1.85 -4.13 -3.48
N SER A 333 1.16 -3.56 -4.47
CA SER A 333 1.69 -3.40 -5.83
C SER A 333 2.97 -2.55 -5.83
N ASP A 334 3.95 -2.92 -6.66
CA ASP A 334 5.14 -2.10 -6.95
C ASP A 334 5.04 -1.33 -8.27
N ASP A 335 3.89 -1.38 -8.95
CA ASP A 335 3.61 -0.52 -10.10
C ASP A 335 3.50 0.93 -9.63
N SER A 336 4.30 1.78 -10.28
CA SER A 336 4.36 3.20 -9.96
C SER A 336 3.00 3.87 -10.19
N GLN A 337 2.50 4.55 -9.16
CA GLN A 337 1.31 5.42 -9.24
C GLN A 337 1.69 6.90 -9.28
N ARG A 338 2.92 7.21 -9.70
CA ARG A 338 3.48 8.56 -9.65
C ARG A 338 2.67 9.57 -10.46
N ASP A 339 2.32 9.23 -11.68
CA ASP A 339 1.72 10.20 -12.60
C ASP A 339 0.23 10.39 -12.28
N GLU A 340 -0.47 9.33 -11.89
CA GLU A 340 -1.82 9.37 -11.32
C GLU A 340 -1.84 10.19 -10.02
N ALA A 341 -0.84 10.03 -9.15
CA ALA A 341 -0.70 10.81 -7.93
C ALA A 341 -0.44 12.30 -8.19
N ILE A 342 0.33 12.64 -9.23
CA ILE A 342 0.48 14.03 -9.69
C ILE A 342 -0.86 14.56 -10.23
N GLY A 343 -1.62 13.71 -10.92
CA GLY A 343 -2.98 13.99 -11.40
C GLY A 343 -4.07 14.03 -10.32
N GLY A 344 -3.75 13.74 -9.06
CA GLY A 344 -4.70 13.75 -7.94
C GLY A 344 -5.55 12.49 -7.77
N ASP A 345 -5.18 11.38 -8.41
CA ASP A 345 -5.81 10.05 -8.27
C ASP A 345 -4.78 8.98 -7.86
N GLY A 346 -3.85 9.36 -6.99
CA GLY A 346 -2.79 8.47 -6.54
C GLY A 346 -3.30 7.39 -5.58
N ARG A 347 -2.75 6.18 -5.72
CA ARG A 347 -2.95 5.05 -4.80
C ARG A 347 -1.61 4.66 -4.18
N PRO A 348 -1.59 3.95 -3.03
CA PRO A 348 -0.32 3.52 -2.47
C PRO A 348 0.42 2.50 -3.34
N TRP A 349 1.75 2.59 -3.43
CA TRP A 349 2.59 1.60 -4.12
C TRP A 349 3.93 1.42 -3.40
N LEU A 350 4.55 0.25 -3.59
CA LEU A 350 5.85 -0.11 -3.05
C LEU A 350 6.97 0.39 -3.96
N MET A 351 7.99 1.00 -3.36
CA MET A 351 9.23 1.36 -4.03
C MET A 351 10.40 0.59 -3.44
N LEU A 352 11.42 0.36 -4.27
CA LEU A 352 12.68 -0.29 -3.88
C LEU A 352 12.47 -1.66 -3.24
N SER A 353 11.55 -2.44 -3.80
CA SER A 353 11.19 -3.80 -3.36
C SER A 353 12.42 -4.67 -3.06
N GLY A 354 12.39 -5.38 -1.94
CA GLY A 354 13.45 -6.29 -1.48
C GLY A 354 14.70 -5.60 -0.92
N THR A 355 14.81 -4.27 -0.98
CA THR A 355 15.99 -3.55 -0.49
C THR A 355 15.81 -3.05 0.96
N PRO A 356 16.89 -2.70 1.68
CA PRO A 356 16.79 -2.00 2.97
C PRO A 356 16.06 -0.65 2.90
N GLY A 357 15.94 -0.07 1.69
CA GLY A 357 15.23 1.17 1.42
C GLY A 357 13.78 0.98 1.01
N ALA A 358 13.23 -0.24 1.02
CA ALA A 358 11.85 -0.51 0.63
C ALA A 358 10.86 0.35 1.45
N HIS A 359 9.95 1.03 0.75
CA HIS A 359 8.95 1.92 1.36
C HIS A 359 7.69 2.00 0.53
N ILE A 360 6.55 2.23 1.19
CA ILE A 360 5.26 2.46 0.54
C ILE A 360 5.05 3.96 0.43
N MET A 361 4.85 4.40 -0.80
CA MET A 361 4.42 5.76 -1.13
C MET A 361 2.91 5.84 -0.95
N ILE A 362 2.41 6.78 -0.16
CA ILE A 362 0.98 6.98 0.12
C ILE A 362 0.62 8.43 -0.27
N PRO A 363 0.20 8.68 -1.52
CA PRO A 363 -0.27 10.00 -1.94
C PRO A 363 -1.53 10.39 -1.19
N ILE A 364 -1.64 11.67 -0.82
CA ILE A 364 -2.85 12.22 -0.22
C ILE A 364 -3.54 13.11 -1.25
N ASN A 365 -4.60 12.60 -1.87
CA ASN A 365 -5.42 13.34 -2.82
C ASN A 365 -6.34 14.28 -2.04
N LYS A 366 -6.14 15.61 -2.15
CA LYS A 366 -6.99 16.64 -1.52
C LYS A 366 -6.80 18.02 -2.12
#